data_AF-A0A1X1UEF1-F1
#
_entry.id   AF-A0A1X1UEF1-F1
#
_cell.length_a   1.000
_cell.length_b   1.000
_cell.length_c   1.000
_cell.angle_alpha   90.00
_cell.angle_beta   90.00
_cell.angle_gamma   90.00
#
_symmetry.space_group_name_H-M   'P 1'
#
loop_
_entity.id
_entity.type
_entity.pdbx_description
1 polymer ?
#
loop_
_entity_poly.entity_id
_entity_poly.type
_entity_poly.pdbx_seq_one_letter_code
_entity_poly.pdbx_strand_id
1 'polypeptide(L)'
;MAALPAPLAWAEPLAAGDDAKMNGVYHYADEDGDTGIWTINTTCKQVCVAHVTTGPGMGFNAPLIDGRYTVTRTIPEAAICADDNSLHPVTVHQSWDPLTLTGMAVFLDSTVPCGLTDPDDTFTLTKIG
;
A
#
# COMPACT_ATOMS: atom_id res chain seq x y z
N MET A 1 41.72 -24.63 -28.56
CA MET A 1 41.50 -23.45 -27.69
C MET A 1 40.19 -23.67 -26.96
N ALA A 2 40.21 -23.88 -25.65
CA ALA A 2 39.01 -24.09 -24.84
C ALA A 2 38.59 -22.75 -24.23
N ALA A 3 37.36 -22.30 -24.50
CA ALA A 3 36.78 -21.12 -23.88
C ALA A 3 36.29 -21.48 -22.47
N LEU A 4 36.76 -20.75 -21.46
CA LEU A 4 36.29 -20.87 -20.08
C LEU A 4 34.90 -20.22 -19.95
N PRO A 5 33.98 -20.81 -19.15
CA PRO A 5 32.66 -20.22 -18.93
C PRO A 5 32.76 -19.00 -18.00
N ALA A 6 32.04 -17.94 -18.34
CA ALA A 6 31.91 -16.73 -17.52
C ALA A 6 31.12 -17.03 -16.23
N PRO A 7 31.47 -16.40 -15.09
CA PRO A 7 30.75 -16.61 -13.85
C PRO A 7 29.35 -15.97 -13.95
N LEU A 8 28.33 -16.73 -13.57
CA LEU A 8 26.98 -16.23 -13.33
C LEU A 8 27.06 -15.24 -12.16
N ALA A 9 26.87 -13.96 -12.47
CA ALA A 9 26.65 -12.95 -11.45
C ALA A 9 25.30 -13.24 -10.78
N TRP A 10 25.33 -13.78 -9.56
CA TRP A 10 24.16 -13.72 -8.69
C TRP A 10 23.92 -12.26 -8.35
N ALA A 11 22.80 -11.71 -8.83
CA ALA A 11 22.31 -10.43 -8.36
C ALA A 11 22.09 -10.54 -6.85
N GLU A 12 22.91 -9.84 -6.08
CA GLU A 12 22.70 -9.67 -4.65
C GLU A 12 21.31 -9.05 -4.45
N PRO A 13 20.47 -9.55 -3.53
CA PRO A 13 19.23 -8.87 -3.20
C PRO A 13 19.59 -7.45 -2.79
N LEU A 14 19.10 -6.46 -3.55
CA LEU A 14 19.24 -5.06 -3.20
C LEU A 14 18.77 -4.93 -1.75
N ALA A 15 19.71 -4.67 -0.83
CA ALA A 15 19.37 -4.19 0.48
C ALA A 15 18.46 -2.99 0.23
N ALA A 16 17.17 -3.13 0.56
CA ALA A 16 16.22 -2.04 0.41
C ALA A 16 16.84 -0.83 1.12
N GLY A 17 17.20 0.19 0.33
CA GLY A 17 17.96 1.34 0.80
C GLY A 17 17.24 2.04 1.94
N ASP A 18 17.94 2.92 2.65
CA ASP A 18 17.29 3.77 3.66
C ASP A 18 16.08 4.54 3.08
N ASP A 19 16.08 4.80 1.76
CA ASP A 19 14.97 5.45 1.04
C ASP A 19 13.68 4.63 1.02
N ALA A 20 13.74 3.30 1.19
CA ALA A 20 12.55 2.48 1.35
C ALA A 20 11.94 2.62 2.76
N LYS A 21 12.69 3.13 3.74
CA LYS A 21 12.20 3.28 5.12
C LYS A 21 11.37 4.54 5.26
N MET A 22 10.05 4.37 5.25
CA MET A 22 9.09 5.47 5.40
C MET A 22 8.76 5.74 6.88
N ASN A 23 9.74 5.75 7.77
CA ASN A 23 9.47 6.02 9.18
C ASN A 23 8.99 7.47 9.38
N GLY A 24 7.76 7.66 9.86
CA GLY A 24 7.22 9.00 10.11
C GLY A 24 5.69 9.05 10.19
N VAL A 25 5.19 10.28 10.25
CA VAL A 25 3.76 10.59 10.16
C VAL A 25 3.51 11.23 8.80
N TYR A 26 2.44 10.83 8.12
CA TYR A 26 2.10 11.26 6.78
C TYR A 26 0.64 11.70 6.73
N HIS A 27 0.37 12.79 6.02
CA HIS A 27 -0.96 13.15 5.57
C HIS A 27 -1.29 12.30 4.33
N TYR A 28 -2.38 11.54 4.41
CA TYR A 28 -2.98 10.82 3.30
C TYR A 28 -4.05 11.71 2.65
N ALA A 29 -4.07 11.74 1.32
CA ALA A 29 -5.14 12.34 0.53
C ALA A 29 -5.33 11.57 -0.77
N ASP A 30 -6.56 11.19 -1.10
CA ASP A 30 -6.93 10.64 -2.42
C ASP A 30 -7.58 11.69 -3.33
N GLU A 31 -7.92 11.28 -4.54
CA GLU A 31 -8.47 12.15 -5.58
C GLU A 31 -9.91 12.58 -5.35
N ASP A 32 -10.66 11.84 -4.52
CA ASP A 32 -12.03 12.16 -4.10
C ASP A 32 -12.08 13.15 -2.95
N GLY A 33 -10.92 13.47 -2.35
CA GLY A 33 -10.77 14.44 -1.27
C GLY A 33 -10.90 13.85 0.12
N ASP A 34 -10.93 12.52 0.24
CA ASP A 34 -10.82 11.84 1.52
C ASP A 34 -9.39 11.98 2.05
N THR A 35 -9.29 12.23 3.35
CA THR A 35 -8.01 12.52 4.00
C THR A 35 -7.85 11.76 5.30
N GLY A 36 -6.59 11.55 5.69
CA GLY A 36 -6.27 10.84 6.93
C GLY A 36 -4.83 11.04 7.37
N ILE A 37 -4.52 10.47 8.53
CA ILE A 37 -3.16 10.46 9.06
C ILE A 37 -2.65 9.03 9.12
N TRP A 38 -1.51 8.79 8.51
CA TRP A 38 -0.81 7.51 8.55
C TRP A 38 0.45 7.66 9.40
N THR A 39 0.58 6.86 10.45
CA THR A 39 1.86 6.68 11.13
C THR A 39 2.50 5.40 10.60
N ILE A 40 3.68 5.53 10.00
CA ILE A 40 4.38 4.43 9.36
C ILE A 40 5.66 4.13 10.14
N ASN A 41 5.81 2.86 10.52
CA ASN A 41 7.08 2.31 11.00
C ASN A 41 7.54 1.21 10.04
N THR A 42 8.76 1.29 9.52
CA THR A 42 9.32 0.28 8.62
C THR A 42 10.31 -0.61 9.35
N THR A 43 10.10 -1.92 9.28
CA THR A 43 11.11 -2.91 9.70
C THR A 43 11.69 -3.62 8.48
N CYS A 44 13.01 -3.69 8.39
CA CYS A 44 13.70 -4.33 7.27
C CYS A 44 14.56 -5.49 7.78
N LYS A 45 14.24 -6.70 7.33
CA LYS A 45 15.08 -7.89 7.51
C LYS A 45 15.46 -8.41 6.12
N GLN A 46 14.85 -9.50 5.68
CA GLN A 46 14.98 -10.00 4.31
C GLN A 46 14.11 -9.21 3.33
N VAL A 47 12.96 -8.73 3.81
CA VAL A 47 12.03 -7.84 3.10
C VAL A 47 11.69 -6.69 4.06
N CYS A 48 11.51 -5.48 3.54
CA CYS A 48 10.98 -4.36 4.32
C CYS A 48 9.47 -4.46 4.44
N VAL A 49 8.93 -4.18 5.61
CA VAL A 49 7.49 -4.13 5.87
C VAL A 49 7.16 -2.78 6.49
N ALA A 50 6.26 -2.04 5.85
CA ALA A 50 5.63 -0.85 6.40
C ALA A 50 4.49 -1.27 7.33
N HIS A 51 4.62 -0.96 8.62
CA HIS A 51 3.58 -1.06 9.63
C HIS A 51 2.84 0.27 9.67
N VAL A 52 1.65 0.31 9.08
CA VAL A 52 0.83 1.52 8.95
C VAL A 52 -0.22 1.51 10.05
N THR A 53 -0.32 2.61 10.80
CA THR A 53 -1.40 2.88 11.75
C THR A 53 -2.22 4.06 11.23
N THR A 54 -3.54 3.88 11.09
CA THR A 54 -4.47 4.93 10.60
C THR A 54 -5.38 5.47 11.70
N GLY A 55 -5.38 4.84 12.87
CA GLY A 55 -6.10 5.28 14.05
C GLY A 55 -6.01 4.26 15.20
N PRO A 56 -6.66 4.51 16.35
CA PRO A 56 -6.61 3.60 17.48
C PRO A 56 -7.11 2.19 17.11
N GLY A 57 -6.25 1.18 17.22
CA GLY A 57 -6.58 -0.20 16.87
C GLY A 57 -6.73 -0.48 15.37
N MET A 58 -6.49 0.52 14.51
CA MET A 58 -6.63 0.42 13.06
C MET A 58 -5.28 0.56 12.37
N GLY A 59 -4.98 -0.38 11.49
CA GLY A 59 -3.70 -0.42 10.80
C GLY A 59 -3.54 -1.67 9.95
N PHE A 60 -2.41 -1.76 9.27
CA PHE A 60 -2.09 -2.85 8.37
C PHE A 60 -0.59 -2.93 8.11
N ASN A 61 -0.16 -4.05 7.54
CA ASN A 61 1.22 -4.28 7.15
C ASN A 61 1.30 -4.38 5.64
N ALA A 62 2.23 -3.66 5.03
CA ALA A 62 2.52 -3.75 3.61
C ALA A 62 3.96 -4.17 3.40
N PRO A 63 4.25 -5.37 2.90
CA PRO A 63 5.59 -5.71 2.43
C PRO A 63 6.00 -4.89 1.21
N LEU A 64 7.29 -4.59 1.10
CA LEU A 64 7.92 -3.99 -0.07
C LEU A 64 8.17 -5.10 -1.12
N ILE A 65 7.46 -5.03 -2.24
CA ILE A 65 7.52 -6.00 -3.34
C ILE A 65 7.75 -5.20 -4.62
N ASP A 66 8.80 -5.55 -5.38
CA ASP A 66 9.14 -4.90 -6.65
C ASP A 66 9.25 -3.36 -6.56
N GLY A 67 9.79 -2.86 -5.44
CA GLY A 67 9.99 -1.44 -5.18
C GLY A 67 8.76 -0.69 -4.66
N ARG A 68 7.61 -1.36 -4.48
CA ARG A 68 6.38 -0.75 -3.96
C ARG A 68 5.90 -1.45 -2.70
N TYR A 69 5.42 -0.68 -1.73
CA TYR A 69 4.69 -1.26 -0.62
C TYR A 69 3.33 -1.71 -1.11
N THR A 70 2.97 -2.96 -0.84
CA THR A 70 1.75 -3.57 -1.38
C THR A 70 1.00 -4.32 -0.29
N VAL A 71 -0.34 -4.21 -0.27
CA VAL A 71 -1.20 -4.94 0.66
C VAL A 71 -2.55 -5.25 0.00
N THR A 72 -3.13 -6.41 0.33
CA THR A 72 -4.55 -6.68 0.08
C THR A 72 -5.25 -6.86 1.41
N ARG A 73 -6.34 -6.14 1.64
CA ARG A 73 -7.10 -6.16 2.91
C ARG A 73 -8.60 -6.02 2.66
N THR A 74 -9.42 -6.48 3.59
CA THR A 74 -10.86 -6.19 3.58
C THR A 74 -11.14 -5.08 4.59
N ILE A 75 -11.77 -4.00 4.13
CA ILE A 75 -12.26 -2.91 4.96
C ILE A 75 -13.75 -3.17 5.21
N PRO A 76 -14.20 -3.41 6.47
CA PRO A 76 -15.56 -3.87 6.75
C PRO A 76 -16.69 -2.92 6.33
N GLU A 77 -16.43 -1.62 6.30
CA GLU A 77 -17.44 -0.56 6.14
C GLU A 77 -17.00 0.43 5.04
N ALA A 78 -16.56 -0.09 3.89
CA ALA A 78 -15.98 0.72 2.81
C ALA A 78 -16.97 1.09 1.70
N ALA A 79 -18.06 0.34 1.54
CA ALA A 79 -19.11 0.69 0.58
C ALA A 79 -20.42 1.01 1.29
N ILE A 80 -21.11 2.05 0.82
CA ILE A 80 -22.45 2.43 1.27
C ILE A 80 -23.41 2.27 0.08
N CYS A 81 -24.41 1.40 0.23
CA CYS A 81 -25.45 1.27 -0.80
C CYS A 81 -26.48 2.41 -0.70
N ALA A 82 -26.67 3.16 -1.78
CA ALA A 82 -27.48 4.38 -1.78
C ALA A 82 -28.99 4.14 -1.57
N ASP A 83 -29.47 2.93 -1.84
CA ASP A 83 -30.87 2.54 -1.71
C ASP A 83 -31.29 2.31 -0.25
N ASP A 84 -30.42 1.74 0.59
CA ASP A 84 -30.74 1.38 1.97
C ASP A 84 -29.73 1.90 3.03
N ASN A 85 -28.68 2.59 2.61
CA ASN A 85 -27.55 3.04 3.43
C ASN A 85 -26.81 1.93 4.18
N SER A 86 -26.89 0.68 3.71
CA SER A 86 -26.15 -0.43 4.30
C SER A 86 -24.65 -0.35 4.02
N LEU A 87 -23.86 -0.68 5.04
CA LEU A 87 -22.40 -0.75 4.95
C LEU A 87 -21.95 -2.15 4.57
N HIS A 88 -21.07 -2.24 3.58
CA HIS A 88 -20.55 -3.51 3.08
C HIS A 88 -19.03 -3.54 3.08
N PRO A 89 -18.44 -4.74 3.29
CA PRO A 89 -17.01 -4.91 3.21
C PRO A 89 -16.53 -4.78 1.76
N VAL A 90 -15.39 -4.11 1.57
CA VAL A 90 -14.69 -4.04 0.29
C VAL A 90 -13.29 -4.59 0.47
N THR A 91 -12.86 -5.46 -0.46
CA THR A 91 -11.47 -5.90 -0.51
C THR A 91 -10.69 -4.91 -1.35
N VAL A 92 -9.61 -4.36 -0.80
CA VAL A 92 -8.79 -3.34 -1.44
C VAL A 92 -7.40 -3.90 -1.67
N HIS A 93 -6.91 -3.79 -2.89
CA HIS A 93 -5.49 -3.97 -3.22
C HIS A 93 -4.84 -2.60 -3.31
N GLN A 94 -3.95 -2.29 -2.37
CA GLN A 94 -3.31 -0.99 -2.27
C GLN A 94 -1.81 -1.12 -2.52
N SER A 95 -1.25 -0.22 -3.33
CA SER A 95 0.20 -0.13 -3.53
C SER A 95 0.70 1.30 -3.60
N TRP A 96 1.89 1.58 -3.07
CA TRP A 96 2.52 2.90 -3.18
C TRP A 96 4.04 2.82 -3.32
N ASP A 97 4.59 3.84 -3.94
CA ASP A 97 6.03 4.03 -4.11
C ASP A 97 6.58 4.83 -2.92
N PRO A 98 7.61 4.33 -2.20
CA PRO A 98 8.19 5.04 -1.06
C PRO A 98 8.99 6.29 -1.43
N LEU A 99 9.40 6.46 -2.69
CA LEU A 99 10.19 7.58 -3.18
C LEU A 99 9.31 8.73 -3.66
N THR A 100 8.28 8.43 -4.46
CA THR A 100 7.36 9.46 -4.96
C THR A 100 6.25 9.78 -3.98
N LEU A 101 6.03 8.90 -2.99
CA LEU A 101 4.93 9.00 -2.02
C LEU A 101 3.56 9.00 -2.70
N THR A 102 3.45 8.38 -3.86
CA THR A 102 2.19 8.24 -4.60
C THR A 102 1.77 6.77 -4.68
N GLY A 103 0.47 6.54 -4.59
CA GLY A 103 -0.10 5.21 -4.56
C GLY A 103 -1.43 5.12 -5.28
N MET A 104 -1.93 3.88 -5.31
CA MET A 104 -3.21 3.52 -5.89
C MET A 104 -3.87 2.46 -5.00
N ALA A 105 -5.17 2.56 -4.82
CA ALA A 105 -6.03 1.60 -4.14
C ALA A 105 -7.06 1.08 -5.14
N VAL A 106 -6.95 -0.20 -5.52
CA VAL A 106 -7.91 -0.85 -6.41
C VAL A 106 -8.94 -1.58 -5.55
N PHE A 107 -10.21 -1.26 -5.74
CA PHE A 107 -11.33 -1.87 -5.05
C PHE A 107 -11.79 -3.13 -5.79
N LEU A 108 -11.67 -4.28 -5.12
CA LEU A 108 -12.00 -5.58 -5.69
C LEU A 108 -13.48 -5.92 -5.41
N ASP A 109 -14.25 -6.02 -6.49
CA ASP A 109 -15.70 -6.20 -6.51
C ASP A 109 -16.15 -7.63 -6.19
N SER A 110 -15.95 -8.11 -4.96
CA SER A 110 -16.35 -9.50 -4.65
C SER A 110 -17.67 -9.67 -3.91
N THR A 111 -18.25 -8.63 -3.29
CA THR A 111 -19.40 -8.84 -2.37
C THR A 111 -20.40 -7.69 -2.23
N VAL A 112 -20.22 -6.54 -2.87
CA VAL A 112 -21.09 -5.38 -2.63
C VAL A 112 -22.35 -5.49 -3.51
N PRO A 113 -23.56 -5.61 -2.94
CA PRO A 113 -24.77 -5.89 -3.72
C PRO A 113 -25.19 -4.73 -4.65
N CYS A 114 -24.85 -3.50 -4.31
CA CYS A 114 -25.10 -2.32 -5.12
C CYS A 114 -23.99 -2.00 -6.14
N GLY A 115 -22.92 -2.81 -6.17
CA GLY A 115 -21.71 -2.55 -6.97
C GLY A 115 -20.86 -1.40 -6.42
N LEU A 116 -19.70 -1.20 -7.02
CA LEU A 116 -18.83 -0.06 -6.77
C LEU A 116 -18.85 0.86 -7.99
N THR A 117 -19.14 2.14 -7.77
CA THR A 117 -19.10 3.16 -8.84
C THR A 117 -17.69 3.63 -9.13
N ASP A 118 -16.80 3.53 -8.14
CA ASP A 118 -15.39 3.84 -8.28
C ASP A 118 -14.55 2.57 -8.04
N PRO A 119 -13.87 2.05 -9.09
CA PRO A 119 -13.06 0.84 -8.97
C PRO A 119 -11.64 1.10 -8.46
N ASP A 120 -11.13 2.32 -8.49
CA ASP A 120 -9.77 2.63 -8.03
C ASP A 120 -9.53 4.10 -7.71
N ASP A 121 -8.79 4.33 -6.62
CA ASP A 121 -8.34 5.67 -6.22
C ASP A 121 -6.83 5.81 -6.36
N THR A 122 -6.38 6.96 -6.85
CA THR A 122 -5.03 7.44 -6.66
C THR A 122 -4.91 8.23 -5.37
N PHE A 123 -3.77 8.09 -4.67
CA PHE A 123 -3.53 8.83 -3.44
C PHE A 123 -2.08 9.31 -3.31
N THR A 124 -1.90 10.30 -2.44
CA THR A 124 -0.60 10.86 -2.09
C THR A 124 -0.36 10.79 -0.59
N LEU A 125 0.90 10.62 -0.21
CA LEU A 125 1.39 10.72 1.16
C LEU A 125 2.30 11.95 1.25
N THR A 126 2.01 12.84 2.19
CA THR A 126 2.88 14.00 2.47
C THR A 126 3.43 13.87 3.87
N LYS A 127 4.76 13.78 4.01
CA LYS A 127 5.39 13.64 5.34
C LYS A 127 5.12 14.89 6.19
N ILE A 128 4.69 14.67 7.42
CA ILE A 128 4.49 15.69 8.43
C ILE A 128 5.72 15.70 9.34
N GLY A 129 6.58 16.71 9.18
CA GLY A 129 7.83 16.86 9.95
C GLY A 129 9.08 16.39 9.22
#